data_AF-L5N907-F1
#
_entry.id   AF-L5N907-F1
#
_cell.length_a   1.000
_cell.length_b   1.000
_cell.length_c   1.000
_cell.angle_alpha   90.00
_cell.angle_beta   90.00
_cell.angle_gamma   90.00
#
_symmetry.space_group_name_H-M   'P 1'
#
loop_
_entity.id
_entity.type
_entity.pdbx_description
1 polymer ?
#
loop_
_entity_poly.entity_id
_entity_poly.type
_entity_poly.pdbx_seq_one_letter_code
_entity_poly.pdbx_strand_id
1 'polypeptide(L)'
;MIEIQTASYEWFMEEGLKEMFQDISPIEDFTGNLSLEFVDYSLGEPKYPVDESKDRDVTYNAPLRVKVRLLNNETGEVKEQEVFMGDFPLMTDTGTFVINGAERVIVSQLVRSPSVYFNKKIDKNGKRGYTATVIPNRGAWLEFETDAKDVVHVRIDRTRKLPITVLLRALGFGTDQEIIDLIGDNEYLKNTLEKDNTETTEKALLEIYERLRPGEPPTVENAKSLLVSRFFDPKRYDLARVGRYKMNKKLHIKDRLFNQTLAETLVDEETGEVIAEKGDKIDRRLLNKLIPLFDDAEGTLSEETLEPVDGVLEDPIQVQSVKIVDPTDPEGERSINVIGNANIDRDVKNITPADILSSISYFFNLLHDVGGTDDIDHLGNRRLRSVGELLQNQFRIGLSRMERVVRERMSIQDTSSITPQQLINIRPVIASIKEFFGSSQLSQFMDQTNPLAELTHKRRLSALGPGGLTRERAGFEVRDVHYSHYGRMCPIETPEGPNIGLINSLSSYAKVNEFGFIETPYRRVDPDTNKVTDQI
;
A
#
# COMPACT_ATOMS: atom_id res chain seq x y z
N MET A 1 -4.08 -23.34 -17.04
CA MET A 1 -2.99 -23.53 -16.03
C MET A 1 -1.92 -22.44 -16.09
N ILE A 2 -1.56 -21.86 -17.24
CA ILE A 2 -0.56 -20.76 -17.30
C ILE A 2 -1.17 -19.34 -17.21
N GLU A 3 -2.48 -19.26 -16.96
CA GLU A 3 -3.30 -18.03 -16.89
C GLU A 3 -2.69 -16.93 -16.00
N ILE A 4 -2.04 -17.30 -14.89
CA ILE A 4 -1.37 -16.34 -13.99
C ILE A 4 -0.30 -15.48 -14.70
N GLN A 5 0.38 -16.04 -15.70
CA GLN A 5 1.38 -15.33 -16.49
C GLN A 5 0.71 -14.48 -17.57
N THR A 6 -0.13 -15.10 -18.39
CA THR A 6 -0.72 -14.46 -19.57
C THR A 6 -1.69 -13.34 -19.18
N ALA A 7 -2.62 -13.59 -18.26
CA ALA A 7 -3.61 -12.59 -17.84
C ALA A 7 -2.95 -11.38 -17.15
N SER A 8 -1.89 -11.63 -16.36
CA SER A 8 -1.16 -10.53 -15.72
C SER A 8 -0.39 -9.68 -16.71
N TYR A 9 0.18 -10.26 -17.76
CA TYR A 9 0.89 -9.52 -18.79
C TYR A 9 -0.07 -8.76 -19.72
N GLU A 10 -1.19 -9.38 -20.09
CA GLU A 10 -2.27 -8.75 -20.85
C GLU A 10 -2.81 -7.51 -20.14
N TRP A 11 -3.16 -7.63 -18.86
CA TRP A 11 -3.54 -6.48 -18.02
C TRP A 11 -2.47 -5.38 -18.00
N PHE A 12 -1.19 -5.75 -17.88
CA PHE A 12 -0.11 -4.76 -17.88
C PHE A 12 -0.02 -4.00 -19.21
N MET A 13 -0.22 -4.69 -20.33
CA MET A 13 -0.24 -4.05 -21.64
C MET A 13 -1.45 -3.14 -21.74
N GLU A 14 -2.66 -3.63 -21.51
CA GLU A 14 -3.90 -2.88 -21.76
C GLU A 14 -4.12 -1.70 -20.80
N GLU A 15 -3.90 -1.92 -19.50
CA GLU A 15 -4.19 -0.93 -18.46
C GLU A 15 -2.92 -0.41 -17.78
N GLY A 16 -2.01 -1.33 -17.41
CA GLY A 16 -0.86 -1.00 -16.55
C GLY A 16 0.06 0.08 -17.13
N LEU A 17 0.39 0.00 -18.43
CA LEU A 17 1.19 1.02 -19.13
C LEU A 17 0.48 2.37 -19.17
N LYS A 18 -0.83 2.37 -19.42
CA LYS A 18 -1.63 3.60 -19.52
C LYS A 18 -1.69 4.32 -18.18
N GLU A 19 -1.98 3.60 -17.09
CA GLU A 19 -1.96 4.15 -15.73
C GLU A 19 -0.62 4.82 -15.41
N MET A 20 0.49 4.18 -15.80
CA MET A 20 1.81 4.72 -15.51
C MET A 20 2.12 6.01 -16.26
N PHE A 21 1.72 6.12 -17.53
CA PHE A 21 1.89 7.36 -18.29
C PHE A 21 1.01 8.48 -17.72
N GLN A 22 -0.21 8.14 -17.28
CA GLN A 22 -1.10 9.09 -16.60
C GLN A 22 -0.50 9.56 -15.27
N ASP A 23 0.11 8.69 -14.48
CA ASP A 23 0.68 9.04 -13.17
C ASP A 23 1.85 10.05 -13.26
N ILE A 24 2.61 10.03 -14.36
CA ILE A 24 3.70 11.00 -14.60
C ILE A 24 3.24 12.24 -15.38
N SER A 25 2.05 12.20 -15.98
CA SER A 25 1.51 13.27 -16.80
C SER A 25 0.58 14.18 -15.97
N PRO A 26 0.62 15.50 -16.14
CA PRO A 26 1.59 16.27 -16.91
C PRO A 26 2.94 16.41 -16.19
N ILE A 27 4.01 16.56 -16.97
CA ILE A 27 5.32 16.99 -16.49
C ILE A 27 5.46 18.48 -16.75
N GLU A 28 5.49 19.26 -15.68
CA GLU A 28 5.64 20.72 -15.76
C GLU A 28 7.07 21.15 -15.40
N ASP A 29 7.51 22.26 -15.98
CA ASP A 29 8.73 22.94 -15.53
C ASP A 29 8.54 23.60 -14.15
N PHE A 30 9.58 24.22 -13.59
CA PHE A 30 9.49 24.89 -12.28
C PHE A 30 8.62 26.16 -12.30
N THR A 31 8.37 26.71 -13.48
CA THR A 31 7.65 27.99 -13.67
C THR A 31 6.19 27.79 -14.09
N GLY A 32 5.77 26.59 -14.46
CA GLY A 32 4.48 26.28 -15.06
C GLY A 32 4.32 26.71 -16.51
N ASN A 33 5.41 27.07 -17.20
CA ASN A 33 5.35 27.64 -18.56
C ASN A 33 5.28 26.57 -19.63
N LEU A 34 6.06 25.49 -19.46
CA LEU A 34 6.05 24.32 -20.34
C LEU A 34 5.42 23.14 -19.63
N SER A 35 4.53 22.43 -20.33
CA SER A 35 3.88 21.21 -19.86
C SER A 35 3.97 20.10 -20.93
N LEU A 36 4.50 18.95 -20.53
CA LEU A 36 4.60 17.76 -21.38
C LEU A 36 3.57 16.71 -20.94
N GLU A 37 2.68 16.34 -21.86
CA GLU A 37 1.62 15.35 -21.65
C GLU A 37 1.85 14.08 -22.46
N PHE A 38 1.58 12.93 -21.85
CA PHE A 38 1.54 11.64 -22.54
C PHE A 38 0.11 11.35 -22.97
N VAL A 39 -0.13 11.25 -24.28
CA VAL A 39 -1.49 11.13 -24.84
C VAL A 39 -1.87 9.67 -25.02
N ASP A 40 -1.03 8.91 -25.70
CA ASP A 40 -1.30 7.52 -26.06
C ASP A 40 0.00 6.77 -26.36
N TYR A 41 -0.05 5.44 -26.45
CA TYR A 41 1.09 4.62 -26.84
C TYR A 41 0.69 3.57 -27.88
N SER A 42 1.66 3.15 -28.68
CA SER A 42 1.50 2.09 -29.67
C SER A 42 2.67 1.13 -29.57
N LEU A 43 2.38 -0.16 -29.72
CA LEU A 43 3.39 -1.19 -29.85
C LEU A 43 3.42 -1.64 -31.31
N GLY A 44 4.62 -1.62 -31.92
CA GLY A 44 4.79 -2.15 -33.26
C GLY A 44 4.86 -3.68 -33.31
N GLU A 45 5.17 -4.20 -34.49
CA GLU A 45 5.37 -5.63 -34.70
C GLU A 45 6.75 -6.09 -34.22
N PRO A 46 6.87 -7.35 -33.74
CA PRO A 46 8.16 -7.92 -33.38
C PRO A 46 9.06 -8.04 -34.60
N LYS A 47 10.36 -7.77 -34.42
CA LYS A 47 11.35 -7.78 -35.53
C LYS A 47 11.57 -9.18 -36.12
N TYR A 48 11.47 -10.20 -35.28
CA TYR A 48 11.65 -11.61 -35.63
C TYR A 48 10.60 -12.46 -34.91
N PRO A 49 10.18 -13.60 -35.48
CA PRO A 49 9.46 -14.64 -34.76
C PRO A 49 10.25 -15.17 -33.55
N VAL A 50 9.54 -15.90 -32.67
CA VAL A 50 10.11 -16.45 -31.43
C VAL A 50 11.29 -17.38 -31.70
N ASP A 51 11.17 -18.33 -32.63
CA ASP A 51 12.21 -19.32 -32.92
C ASP A 51 13.45 -18.67 -33.55
N GLU A 52 13.26 -17.74 -34.49
CA GLU A 52 14.36 -16.99 -35.09
C GLU A 52 15.06 -16.08 -34.07
N SER A 53 14.33 -15.57 -33.08
CA SER A 53 14.93 -14.80 -31.99
C SER A 53 15.87 -15.65 -31.13
N LYS A 54 15.54 -16.93 -30.93
CA LYS A 54 16.40 -17.90 -30.24
C LYS A 54 17.64 -18.21 -31.06
N ASP A 55 17.46 -18.56 -32.33
CA ASP A 55 18.56 -18.97 -33.21
C ASP A 55 19.59 -17.85 -33.44
N ARG A 56 19.16 -16.59 -33.39
CA ARG A 56 20.01 -15.41 -33.60
C ARG A 56 20.58 -14.81 -32.30
N ASP A 57 20.33 -15.42 -31.14
CA ASP A 57 20.71 -14.88 -29.83
C ASP A 57 20.20 -13.45 -29.57
N VAL A 58 19.01 -13.11 -30.08
CA VAL A 58 18.38 -11.79 -29.91
C VAL A 58 17.20 -11.84 -28.95
N THR A 59 16.69 -10.68 -28.54
CA THR A 59 15.51 -10.58 -27.68
C THR A 59 14.25 -10.51 -28.53
N TYR A 60 13.22 -11.28 -28.18
CA TYR A 60 11.89 -11.16 -28.77
C TYR A 60 11.21 -9.89 -28.23
N ASN A 61 11.17 -8.84 -29.04
CA ASN A 61 10.70 -7.52 -28.64
C ASN A 61 9.99 -6.80 -29.79
N ALA A 62 9.20 -5.80 -29.41
CA ALA A 62 8.51 -4.91 -30.32
C ALA A 62 8.83 -3.44 -29.99
N PRO A 63 8.88 -2.55 -30.98
CA PRO A 63 9.17 -1.14 -30.75
C PRO A 63 7.98 -0.46 -30.06
N LEU A 64 8.21 0.14 -28.88
CA LEU A 64 7.24 0.96 -28.17
C LEU A 64 7.37 2.42 -28.62
N ARG A 65 6.26 3.01 -29.05
CA ARG A 65 6.16 4.43 -29.40
C ARG A 65 5.10 5.09 -28.55
N VAL A 66 5.32 6.35 -28.20
CA VAL A 66 4.41 7.12 -27.36
C VAL A 66 4.12 8.45 -28.02
N LYS A 67 2.85 8.80 -28.12
CA LYS A 67 2.37 10.09 -28.60
C LYS A 67 2.45 11.08 -27.44
N VAL A 68 3.25 12.12 -27.62
CA VAL A 68 3.52 13.14 -26.61
C VAL A 68 3.09 14.49 -27.12
N ARG A 69 2.52 15.30 -26.24
CA ARG A 69 2.12 16.68 -26.50
C ARG A 69 2.91 17.62 -25.60
N LEU A 70 3.55 18.62 -26.20
CA LEU A 70 4.19 19.72 -25.48
C LEU A 70 3.32 20.97 -25.62
N LEU A 71 2.88 21.52 -24.50
CA LEU A 71 2.13 22.76 -24.42
C LEU A 71 3.05 23.85 -23.88
N ASN A 72 3.07 25.00 -24.57
CA ASN A 72 3.65 26.22 -24.06
C ASN A 72 2.52 27.16 -23.61
N ASN A 73 2.41 27.36 -22.30
CA ASN A 73 1.35 28.15 -21.69
C ASN A 73 1.51 29.67 -21.95
N GLU A 74 2.72 30.14 -22.29
CA GLU A 74 2.96 31.55 -22.63
C GLU A 74 2.50 31.89 -24.06
N THR A 75 2.75 30.99 -25.01
CA THR A 75 2.42 31.20 -26.43
C THR A 75 1.12 30.54 -26.87
N GLY A 76 0.61 29.59 -26.10
CA GLY A 76 -0.49 28.70 -26.48
C GLY A 76 -0.11 27.68 -27.57
N GLU A 77 1.18 27.56 -27.91
CA GLU A 77 1.64 26.63 -28.94
C GLU A 77 1.57 25.18 -28.44
N VAL A 78 0.98 24.30 -29.26
CA VAL A 78 0.88 22.87 -28.98
C VAL A 78 1.64 22.09 -30.04
N LYS A 79 2.65 21.33 -29.62
CA LYS A 79 3.43 20.44 -30.49
C LYS A 79 3.18 18.99 -30.12
N GLU A 80 2.54 18.24 -31.02
CA GLU A 80 2.36 16.79 -30.89
C GLU A 80 3.41 16.04 -31.71
N GLN A 81 4.01 15.01 -31.12
CA GLN A 81 4.98 14.16 -31.81
C GLN A 81 4.90 12.71 -31.29
N GLU A 82 5.12 11.76 -32.18
CA GLU A 82 5.33 10.35 -31.80
C GLU A 82 6.82 10.13 -31.51
N VAL A 83 7.14 9.65 -30.31
CA VAL A 83 8.51 9.42 -29.84
C VAL A 83 8.73 7.93 -29.59
N PHE A 84 9.83 7.40 -30.12
CA PHE A 84 10.25 6.02 -29.85
C PHE A 84 10.80 5.89 -28.43
N MET A 85 10.19 5.03 -27.61
CA MET A 85 10.52 4.81 -26.20
C MET A 85 11.49 3.65 -25.96
N GLY A 86 11.76 2.84 -26.99
CA GLY A 86 12.65 1.68 -26.91
C GLY A 86 11.97 0.40 -27.40
N ASP A 87 12.76 -0.65 -27.56
CA ASP A 87 12.24 -1.99 -27.83
C ASP A 87 11.78 -2.62 -26.50
N PHE A 88 10.54 -3.09 -26.44
CA PHE A 88 9.94 -3.71 -25.27
C PHE A 88 9.86 -5.23 -25.43
N PRO A 89 10.38 -6.03 -24.48
CA PRO A 89 10.28 -7.49 -24.54
C PRO A 89 8.83 -7.98 -24.49
N LEU A 90 8.50 -8.89 -25.41
CA LEU A 90 7.16 -9.47 -25.52
C LEU A 90 7.06 -10.83 -24.85
N MET A 91 5.92 -11.10 -24.22
CA MET A 91 5.59 -12.44 -23.74
C MET A 91 5.21 -13.32 -24.94
N THR A 92 5.70 -14.56 -24.96
CA THR A 92 5.29 -15.58 -25.94
C THR A 92 3.95 -16.21 -25.55
N ASP A 93 3.28 -16.87 -26.49
CA ASP A 93 2.02 -17.59 -26.24
C ASP A 93 2.12 -18.65 -25.13
N THR A 94 3.33 -19.09 -24.80
CA THR A 94 3.57 -20.08 -23.75
C THR A 94 3.76 -19.47 -22.36
N GLY A 95 3.72 -18.13 -22.23
CA GLY A 95 3.92 -17.41 -20.97
C GLY A 95 5.39 -17.23 -20.58
N THR A 96 6.29 -17.09 -21.55
CA THR A 96 7.74 -16.95 -21.37
C THR A 96 8.27 -15.74 -22.11
N PHE A 97 9.53 -15.36 -21.87
CA PHE A 97 10.23 -14.28 -22.58
C PHE A 97 11.52 -14.81 -23.20
N VAL A 98 11.84 -14.38 -24.42
CA VAL A 98 13.15 -14.67 -25.05
C VAL A 98 14.04 -13.45 -24.90
N ILE A 99 15.10 -13.56 -24.09
CA ILE A 99 16.04 -12.47 -23.80
C ILE A 99 17.45 -12.91 -24.20
N ASN A 100 17.99 -12.30 -25.26
CA ASN A 100 19.29 -12.66 -25.86
C ASN A 100 19.38 -14.16 -26.16
N GLY A 101 18.42 -14.70 -26.93
CA GLY A 101 18.36 -16.11 -27.30
C GLY A 101 17.82 -17.06 -26.23
N ALA A 102 17.93 -16.70 -24.95
CA ALA A 102 17.54 -17.58 -23.86
C ALA A 102 16.09 -17.38 -23.40
N GLU A 103 15.37 -18.48 -23.21
CA GLU A 103 14.04 -18.45 -22.60
C GLU A 103 14.11 -18.20 -21.09
N ARG A 104 13.24 -17.29 -20.64
CA ARG A 104 13.11 -16.88 -19.25
C ARG A 104 11.65 -16.89 -18.81
N VAL A 105 11.47 -17.15 -17.52
CA VAL A 105 10.18 -17.05 -16.82
C VAL A 105 10.31 -16.01 -15.73
N ILE A 106 9.32 -15.11 -15.65
CA ILE A 106 9.20 -14.17 -14.53
C ILE A 106 8.37 -14.85 -13.44
N VAL A 107 9.02 -15.20 -12.34
CA VAL A 107 8.39 -15.91 -11.22
C VAL A 107 7.58 -14.92 -10.38
N SER A 108 6.32 -15.25 -10.08
CA SER A 108 5.46 -14.42 -9.23
C SER A 108 6.02 -14.33 -7.83
N GLN A 109 5.96 -13.13 -7.25
CA GLN A 109 6.54 -12.87 -5.94
C GLN A 109 5.45 -12.80 -4.86
N LEU A 110 5.61 -13.53 -3.75
CA LEU A 110 4.74 -13.44 -2.59
C LEU A 110 5.27 -12.39 -1.62
N VAL A 111 4.51 -11.32 -1.41
CA VAL A 111 4.87 -10.19 -0.55
C VAL A 111 3.77 -9.89 0.47
N ARG A 112 4.10 -9.13 1.52
CA ARG A 112 3.07 -8.61 2.44
C ARG A 112 2.21 -7.59 1.71
N SER A 113 0.89 -7.67 1.88
CA SER A 113 -0.02 -6.70 1.31
C SER A 113 0.12 -5.35 2.02
N PRO A 114 -0.01 -4.21 1.33
CA PRO A 114 -0.12 -2.90 1.98
C PRO A 114 -1.34 -2.87 2.91
N SER A 115 -1.16 -2.40 4.15
CA SER A 115 -2.19 -2.26 5.19
C SER A 115 -1.55 -1.73 6.49
N VAL A 116 -2.37 -1.48 7.50
CA VAL A 116 -1.94 -1.47 8.91
C VAL A 116 -1.92 -2.89 9.47
N TYR A 117 -0.89 -3.23 10.23
CA TYR A 117 -0.74 -4.51 10.92
C TYR A 117 -0.41 -4.30 12.39
N PHE A 118 -1.11 -5.00 13.28
CA PHE A 118 -0.88 -4.97 14.72
C PHE A 118 -0.36 -6.32 15.21
N ASN A 119 0.65 -6.30 16.08
CA ASN A 119 1.29 -7.49 16.61
C ASN A 119 1.48 -7.38 18.12
N LYS A 120 1.46 -8.54 18.80
CA LYS A 120 1.87 -8.63 20.21
C LYS A 120 3.39 -8.68 20.29
N LYS A 121 3.95 -7.96 21.25
CA LYS A 121 5.37 -7.98 21.57
C LYS A 121 5.52 -8.28 23.05
N ILE A 122 6.35 -9.26 23.37
CA ILE A 122 6.73 -9.55 24.75
C ILE A 122 8.12 -8.97 24.93
N ASP A 123 8.26 -8.01 25.85
CA ASP A 123 9.57 -7.46 26.19
C ASP A 123 10.40 -8.49 26.98
N LYS A 124 11.71 -8.29 27.06
CA LYS A 124 12.65 -9.15 27.80
C LYS A 124 12.24 -9.34 29.26
N ASN A 125 11.57 -8.36 29.84
CA ASN A 125 11.06 -8.39 31.22
C ASN A 125 9.73 -9.13 31.36
N GLY A 126 9.22 -9.76 30.30
CA GLY A 126 7.93 -10.48 30.28
C GLY A 126 6.70 -9.59 30.13
N LYS A 127 6.88 -8.27 30.10
CA LYS A 127 5.78 -7.31 29.89
C LYS A 127 5.24 -7.43 28.48
N ARG A 128 3.91 -7.56 28.38
CA ARG A 128 3.19 -7.57 27.10
C ARG A 128 3.02 -6.13 26.65
N GLY A 129 3.34 -5.88 25.39
CA GLY A 129 3.04 -4.64 24.69
C GLY A 129 2.61 -4.95 23.26
N TYR A 130 2.36 -3.90 22.49
CA TYR A 130 1.97 -4.03 21.10
C TYR A 130 2.94 -3.30 20.19
N THR A 131 2.96 -3.71 18.94
CA THR A 131 3.57 -2.96 17.84
C THR A 131 2.57 -2.84 16.70
N ALA A 132 2.60 -1.71 16.00
CA ALA A 132 1.86 -1.53 14.76
C ALA A 132 2.81 -1.14 13.64
N THR A 133 2.45 -1.49 12.41
CA THR A 133 3.18 -1.04 11.23
C THR A 133 2.20 -0.72 10.12
N VAL A 134 2.25 0.52 9.63
CA VAL A 134 1.57 0.98 8.43
C VAL A 134 2.53 0.77 7.25
N ILE A 135 2.20 -0.19 6.40
CA ILE A 135 3.02 -0.59 5.25
C ILE A 135 2.35 -0.06 3.97
N PRO A 136 2.96 0.90 3.25
CA PRO A 136 2.47 1.32 1.94
C PRO A 136 2.87 0.35 0.83
N ASN A 137 2.25 0.50 -0.34
CA ASN A 137 2.74 -0.12 -1.57
C ASN A 137 4.08 0.52 -1.99
N ARG A 138 4.16 1.85 -1.87
CA ARG A 138 5.35 2.67 -2.07
C ARG A 138 5.25 3.91 -1.17
N GLY A 139 6.31 4.23 -0.43
CA GLY A 139 6.34 5.40 0.44
C GLY A 139 7.00 5.12 1.77
N ALA A 140 6.89 6.07 2.70
CA ALA A 140 7.46 5.98 4.04
C ALA A 140 6.64 5.06 4.95
N TRP A 141 7.31 4.33 5.83
CA TRP A 141 6.65 3.48 6.82
C TRP A 141 6.35 4.27 8.09
N LEU A 142 5.23 3.94 8.75
CA LEU A 142 4.95 4.35 10.12
C LEU A 142 4.95 3.11 11.01
N GLU A 143 5.74 3.16 12.09
CA GLU A 143 5.84 2.07 13.06
C GLU A 143 5.49 2.59 14.44
N PHE A 144 4.55 1.95 15.13
CA PHE A 144 4.18 2.26 16.52
C PHE A 144 4.68 1.15 17.44
N GLU A 145 5.12 1.51 18.64
CA GLU A 145 5.50 0.54 19.64
C GLU A 145 5.32 1.07 21.06
N THR A 146 4.95 0.18 21.97
CA THR A 146 4.98 0.44 23.42
C THR A 146 6.33 0.01 23.99
N ASP A 147 6.86 0.80 24.92
CA ASP A 147 8.07 0.44 25.67
C ASP A 147 7.75 -0.16 27.06
N ALA A 148 8.78 -0.48 27.85
CA ALA A 148 8.61 -1.07 29.18
C ALA A 148 7.96 -0.12 30.20
N LYS A 149 7.99 1.19 29.94
CA LYS A 149 7.46 2.26 30.80
C LYS A 149 6.05 2.68 30.38
N ASP A 150 5.37 1.90 29.54
CA ASP A 150 4.03 2.23 29.02
C ASP A 150 3.99 3.52 28.20
N VAL A 151 5.13 3.91 27.60
CA VAL A 151 5.21 5.05 26.69
C VAL A 151 5.06 4.57 25.26
N VAL A 152 4.14 5.20 24.52
CA VAL A 152 3.88 4.89 23.12
C VAL A 152 4.77 5.75 22.22
N HIS A 153 5.50 5.09 21.35
CA HIS A 153 6.42 5.72 20.43
C HIS A 153 6.01 5.49 18.97
N VAL A 154 6.40 6.43 18.12
CA VAL A 154 6.36 6.33 16.66
C VAL A 154 7.77 6.38 16.07
N ARG A 155 7.98 5.65 14.97
CA ARG A 155 9.12 5.82 14.07
C ARG A 155 8.61 6.10 12.68
N ILE A 156 9.16 7.14 12.05
CA ILE A 156 8.90 7.48 10.65
C ILE A 156 10.07 6.95 9.81
N ASP A 157 9.80 6.10 8.83
CA ASP A 157 10.79 5.61 7.86
C ASP A 157 12.09 5.06 8.49
N ARG A 158 11.94 4.25 9.54
CA ARG A 158 13.05 3.61 10.29
C ARG A 158 14.04 4.58 10.95
N THR A 159 13.62 5.81 11.21
CA THR A 159 14.37 6.78 12.01
C THR A 159 14.26 6.49 13.51
N ARG A 160 14.87 7.36 14.34
CA ARG A 160 14.84 7.24 15.81
C ARG A 160 13.41 7.43 16.33
N LYS A 161 13.11 6.75 17.45
CA LYS A 161 11.81 6.85 18.13
C LYS A 161 11.51 8.27 18.58
N LEU A 162 10.25 8.65 18.43
CA LEU A 162 9.63 9.85 18.98
C LEU A 162 8.38 9.44 19.78
N PRO A 163 7.97 10.14 20.84
CA PRO A 163 6.65 9.96 21.44
C PRO A 163 5.56 10.14 20.38
N ILE A 164 4.50 9.32 20.42
CA ILE A 164 3.45 9.37 19.38
C ILE A 164 2.67 10.69 19.39
N THR A 165 2.61 11.36 20.54
CA THR A 165 1.99 12.68 20.72
C THR A 165 2.66 13.77 19.88
N VAL A 166 3.98 13.66 19.61
CA VAL A 166 4.69 14.58 18.69
C VAL A 166 4.08 14.52 17.28
N LEU A 167 3.69 13.32 16.82
CA LEU A 167 3.03 13.17 15.52
C LEU A 167 1.60 13.74 15.56
N LEU A 168 0.85 13.54 16.64
CA LEU A 168 -0.49 14.12 16.79
C LEU A 168 -0.45 15.66 16.81
N ARG A 169 0.50 16.25 17.53
CA ARG A 169 0.75 17.70 17.50
C ARG A 169 1.08 18.19 16.11
N ALA A 170 1.99 17.51 15.41
CA ALA A 170 2.34 17.87 14.04
C ALA A 170 1.11 17.81 13.10
N LEU A 171 0.18 16.88 13.29
CA LEU A 171 -1.06 16.80 12.51
C LEU A 171 -2.06 17.93 12.81
N GLY A 172 -1.85 18.73 13.85
CA GLY A 172 -2.66 19.90 14.19
C GLY A 172 -3.43 19.81 15.51
N PHE A 173 -3.19 18.78 16.32
CA PHE A 173 -3.73 18.65 17.68
C PHE A 173 -2.68 19.16 18.67
N GLY A 174 -2.54 20.48 18.74
CA GLY A 174 -1.40 21.15 19.36
C GLY A 174 -1.36 21.05 20.88
N THR A 175 -2.50 20.95 21.55
CA THR A 175 -2.60 20.94 23.02
C THR A 175 -2.82 19.55 23.60
N ASP A 176 -2.40 19.34 24.85
CA ASP A 176 -2.57 18.07 25.56
C ASP A 176 -4.06 17.73 25.71
N GLN A 177 -4.90 18.75 25.95
CA GLN A 177 -6.33 18.58 26.11
C GLN A 177 -6.99 18.10 24.81
N GLU A 178 -6.64 18.69 23.66
CA GLU A 178 -7.12 18.23 22.35
C GLU A 178 -6.75 16.77 22.09
N ILE A 179 -5.52 16.37 22.43
CA ILE A 179 -5.05 14.99 22.26
C ILE A 179 -5.81 14.02 23.19
N ILE A 180 -6.06 14.43 24.45
CA ILE A 180 -6.84 13.67 25.41
C ILE A 180 -8.29 13.53 24.95
N ASP A 181 -8.90 14.60 24.45
CA ASP A 181 -10.28 14.58 23.95
C ASP A 181 -10.40 13.71 22.70
N LEU A 182 -9.37 13.69 21.85
CA LEU A 182 -9.30 12.86 20.64
C LEU A 182 -9.20 11.37 20.96
N ILE A 183 -8.22 10.95 21.76
CA ILE A 183 -7.92 9.52 21.98
C ILE A 183 -8.71 8.94 23.17
N GLY A 184 -9.06 9.76 24.15
CA GLY A 184 -9.62 9.37 25.43
C GLY A 184 -8.58 9.36 26.56
N ASP A 185 -9.02 9.66 27.78
CA ASP A 185 -8.14 9.79 28.94
C ASP A 185 -7.63 8.41 29.43
N ASN A 186 -6.33 8.14 29.25
CA ASN A 186 -5.73 6.88 29.65
C ASN A 186 -4.26 7.00 30.13
N GLU A 187 -3.79 6.00 30.87
CA GLU A 187 -2.46 6.01 31.49
C GLU A 187 -1.32 6.00 30.47
N TYR A 188 -1.45 5.24 29.37
CA TYR A 188 -0.44 5.17 28.31
C TYR A 188 -0.26 6.53 27.64
N LEU A 189 -1.36 7.25 27.40
CA LEU A 189 -1.34 8.58 26.82
C LEU A 189 -0.73 9.60 27.78
N LYS A 190 -1.10 9.59 29.07
CA LYS A 190 -0.50 10.45 30.10
C LYS A 190 1.02 10.27 30.18
N ASN A 191 1.48 9.02 30.29
CA ASN A 191 2.91 8.71 30.32
C ASN A 191 3.64 9.19 29.06
N THR A 192 2.95 9.17 27.92
CA THR A 192 3.51 9.62 26.64
C THR A 192 3.57 11.15 26.56
N LEU A 193 2.53 11.86 27.01
CA LEU A 193 2.49 13.32 27.10
C LEU A 193 3.56 13.84 28.06
N GLU A 194 3.75 13.20 29.22
CA GLU A 194 4.84 13.54 30.16
C GLU A 194 6.24 13.36 29.55
N LYS A 195 6.38 12.45 28.59
CA LYS A 195 7.64 12.19 27.89
C LYS A 195 7.85 13.11 26.69
N ASP A 196 6.78 13.74 26.22
CA ASP A 196 6.79 14.67 25.10
C ASP A 196 7.35 16.02 25.54
N ASN A 197 8.48 16.41 24.97
CA ASN A 197 9.08 17.71 25.25
C ASN A 197 8.54 18.82 24.34
N THR A 198 7.64 18.48 23.41
CA THR A 198 7.03 19.41 22.47
C THR A 198 5.68 19.86 23.04
N GLU A 199 5.52 21.16 23.24
CA GLU A 199 4.30 21.75 23.82
C GLU A 199 3.43 22.44 22.76
N THR A 200 3.93 22.55 21.52
CA THR A 200 3.28 23.26 20.42
C THR A 200 3.48 22.51 19.10
N THR A 201 2.55 22.73 18.16
CA THR A 201 2.60 22.19 16.80
C THR A 201 3.91 22.53 16.09
N GLU A 202 4.38 23.77 16.22
CA GLU A 202 5.64 24.22 15.62
C GLU A 202 6.85 23.44 16.15
N LYS A 203 6.98 23.30 17.47
CA LYS A 203 8.09 22.54 18.08
C LYS A 203 8.06 21.07 17.63
N ALA A 204 6.86 20.49 17.53
CA ALA A 204 6.68 19.12 17.06
C ALA A 204 7.10 18.92 15.60
N LEU A 205 6.73 19.86 14.71
CA LEU A 205 7.15 19.86 13.31
C LEU A 205 8.68 19.95 13.17
N LEU A 206 9.31 20.84 13.95
CA LEU A 206 10.77 20.99 13.95
C LEU A 206 11.48 19.73 14.47
N GLU A 207 11.01 19.12 15.56
CA GLU A 207 11.57 17.88 16.11
C GLU A 207 11.50 16.74 15.08
N ILE A 208 10.36 16.58 14.39
CA ILE A 208 10.22 15.57 13.32
C ILE A 208 11.20 15.87 12.18
N TYR A 209 11.33 17.13 11.76
CA TYR A 209 12.25 17.53 10.68
C TYR A 209 13.70 17.20 11.02
N GLU A 210 14.17 17.55 12.21
CA GLU A 210 15.54 17.27 12.66
C GLU A 210 15.86 15.77 12.66
N ARG A 211 14.88 14.91 12.97
CA ARG A 211 15.06 13.45 12.91
C ARG A 211 15.09 12.91 11.49
N LEU A 212 14.32 13.49 10.59
CA LEU A 212 14.27 13.07 9.19
C LEU A 212 15.45 13.59 8.36
N ARG A 213 15.94 14.79 8.67
CA ARG A 213 17.04 15.46 7.98
C ARG A 213 18.05 16.03 8.97
N PRO A 214 18.89 15.17 9.57
CA PRO A 214 19.90 15.63 10.52
C PRO A 214 20.92 16.54 9.84
N GLY A 215 21.07 17.76 10.34
CA GLY A 215 22.08 18.72 9.90
C GLY A 215 21.58 19.82 8.94
N GLU A 216 20.32 19.77 8.50
CA GLU A 216 19.68 20.90 7.82
C GLU A 216 18.99 21.80 8.86
N PRO A 217 19.12 23.14 8.76
CA PRO A 217 18.44 24.04 9.70
C PRO A 217 16.91 23.90 9.56
N PRO A 218 16.18 23.56 10.63
CA PRO A 218 14.75 23.31 10.56
C PRO A 218 13.98 24.65 10.51
N THR A 219 13.01 24.74 9.60
CA THR A 219 11.99 25.80 9.60
C THR A 219 10.61 25.14 9.59
N VAL A 220 9.60 25.80 10.16
CA VAL A 220 8.24 25.25 10.25
C VAL A 220 7.68 24.95 8.85
N GLU A 221 7.88 25.86 7.90
CA GLU A 221 7.43 25.71 6.52
C GLU A 221 8.09 24.51 5.81
N ASN A 222 9.42 24.35 5.96
CA ASN A 222 10.13 23.20 5.40
C ASN A 222 9.68 21.88 6.06
N ALA A 223 9.37 21.91 7.36
CA ALA A 223 8.85 20.76 8.10
C ALA A 223 7.46 20.33 7.62
N LYS A 224 6.53 21.28 7.47
CA LYS A 224 5.20 21.03 6.90
C LYS A 224 5.33 20.44 5.49
N SER A 225 6.07 21.12 4.60
CA SER A 225 6.27 20.68 3.21
C SER A 225 6.91 19.28 3.12
N LEU A 226 7.88 18.97 4.01
CA LEU A 226 8.49 17.65 4.06
C LEU A 226 7.49 16.55 4.43
N LEU A 227 6.60 16.79 5.40
CA LEU A 227 5.61 15.79 5.80
C LEU A 227 4.51 15.63 4.75
N VAL A 228 4.02 16.73 4.17
CA VAL A 228 3.08 16.69 3.04
C VAL A 228 3.65 15.88 1.88
N SER A 229 4.86 16.23 1.42
CA SER A 229 5.49 15.52 0.31
C SER A 229 5.81 14.06 0.63
N ARG A 230 6.06 13.71 1.89
CA ARG A 230 6.44 12.35 2.27
C ARG A 230 5.26 11.41 2.45
N PHE A 231 4.12 11.90 2.94
CA PHE A 231 2.94 11.08 3.25
C PHE A 231 1.74 11.37 2.36
N PHE A 232 1.44 12.65 2.11
CA PHE A 232 0.18 13.06 1.51
C PHE A 232 0.27 13.31 -0.01
N ASP A 233 1.48 13.37 -0.58
CA ASP A 233 1.68 13.49 -2.04
C ASP A 233 1.49 12.14 -2.77
N PRO A 234 0.47 12.01 -3.66
CA PRO A 234 0.21 10.78 -4.43
C PRO A 234 1.37 10.33 -5.33
N LYS A 235 2.24 11.26 -5.75
CA LYS A 235 3.41 10.92 -6.57
C LYS A 235 4.48 10.19 -5.76
N ARG A 236 4.52 10.39 -4.44
CA ARG A 236 5.55 9.87 -3.52
C ARG A 236 5.03 8.77 -2.59
N TYR A 237 3.76 8.81 -2.23
CA TYR A 237 3.11 7.84 -1.36
C TYR A 237 1.93 7.17 -2.07
N ASP A 238 1.92 5.83 -2.06
CA ASP A 238 0.91 5.02 -2.72
C ASP A 238 0.64 3.75 -1.89
N LEU A 239 -0.64 3.49 -1.64
CA LEU A 239 -1.21 2.30 -1.01
C LEU A 239 -1.64 1.27 -2.07
N ALA A 240 -1.79 1.68 -3.33
CA ALA A 240 -2.54 1.00 -4.37
C ALA A 240 -4.00 0.72 -3.98
N ARG A 241 -4.82 0.29 -4.95
CA ARG A 241 -6.23 -0.08 -4.70
C ARG A 241 -6.38 -1.13 -3.61
N VAL A 242 -5.48 -2.13 -3.60
CA VAL A 242 -5.46 -3.18 -2.58
C VAL A 242 -5.18 -2.64 -1.18
N GLY A 243 -4.27 -1.66 -1.04
CA GLY A 243 -3.94 -1.09 0.26
C GLY A 243 -5.08 -0.27 0.83
N ARG A 244 -5.72 0.58 0.02
CA ARG A 244 -6.92 1.33 0.42
C ARG A 244 -8.05 0.39 0.86
N TYR A 245 -8.35 -0.65 0.07
CA TYR A 245 -9.34 -1.67 0.42
C TYR A 245 -9.03 -2.35 1.76
N LYS A 246 -7.79 -2.79 1.97
CA LYS A 246 -7.37 -3.43 3.21
C LYS A 246 -7.41 -2.50 4.41
N MET A 247 -6.99 -1.26 4.22
CA MET A 247 -6.90 -0.25 5.27
C MET A 247 -8.29 0.16 5.75
N ASN A 248 -9.22 0.45 4.84
CA ASN A 248 -10.62 0.70 5.18
C ASN A 248 -11.23 -0.50 5.91
N LYS A 249 -11.01 -1.72 5.41
CA LYS A 249 -11.50 -2.93 6.10
C LYS A 249 -10.93 -3.07 7.51
N LYS A 250 -9.63 -2.82 7.71
CA LYS A 250 -8.96 -2.99 9.01
C LYS A 250 -9.30 -1.89 10.00
N LEU A 251 -9.44 -0.64 9.54
CA LEU A 251 -9.69 0.53 10.38
C LEU A 251 -11.18 0.83 10.57
N HIS A 252 -12.06 0.08 9.90
CA HIS A 252 -13.49 0.18 10.11
C HIS A 252 -13.86 -0.01 11.59
N ILE A 253 -14.75 0.85 12.07
CA ILE A 253 -15.17 0.88 13.47
C ILE A 253 -15.88 -0.42 13.93
N LYS A 254 -16.59 -1.12 13.04
CA LYS A 254 -17.44 -2.27 13.37
C LYS A 254 -16.72 -3.41 14.08
N ASP A 255 -15.50 -3.71 13.65
CA ASP A 255 -14.73 -4.84 14.19
C ASP A 255 -14.30 -4.59 15.64
N ARG A 256 -14.09 -3.32 16.00
CA ARG A 256 -13.72 -2.91 17.36
C ARG A 256 -14.93 -2.73 18.28
N LEU A 257 -16.07 -2.33 17.74
CA LEU A 257 -17.31 -2.15 18.51
C LEU A 257 -17.95 -3.48 18.94
N PHE A 258 -17.72 -4.56 18.19
CA PHE A 258 -18.33 -5.85 18.51
C PHE A 258 -17.99 -6.33 19.94
N ASN A 259 -19.03 -6.72 20.69
CA ASN A 259 -18.99 -7.12 22.10
C ASN A 259 -18.57 -6.04 23.11
N GLN A 260 -18.44 -4.77 22.71
CA GLN A 260 -18.16 -3.66 23.62
C GLN A 260 -19.45 -3.06 24.18
N THR A 261 -19.32 -2.28 25.26
CA THR A 261 -20.42 -1.54 25.89
C THR A 261 -20.34 -0.07 25.51
N LEU A 262 -21.43 0.51 25.03
CA LEU A 262 -21.49 1.92 24.66
C LEU A 262 -21.37 2.83 25.88
N ALA A 263 -20.52 3.86 25.78
CA ALA A 263 -20.40 4.92 26.80
C ALA A 263 -21.29 6.14 26.48
N GLU A 264 -21.89 6.19 25.29
CA GLU A 264 -22.79 7.22 24.81
C GLU A 264 -24.02 6.64 24.11
N THR A 265 -25.06 7.45 23.96
CA THR A 265 -26.27 7.07 23.21
C THR A 265 -26.03 7.40 21.74
N LEU A 266 -26.20 6.41 20.86
CA LEU A 266 -26.08 6.61 19.42
C LEU A 266 -27.42 7.08 18.86
N VAL A 267 -27.41 8.27 18.27
CA VAL A 267 -28.58 8.90 17.67
C VAL A 267 -28.28 9.14 16.20
N ASP A 268 -29.23 8.82 15.35
CA ASP A 268 -29.19 9.19 13.94
C ASP A 268 -29.37 10.71 13.81
N GLU A 269 -28.40 11.41 13.23
CA GLU A 269 -28.41 12.88 13.20
C GLU A 269 -29.50 13.45 12.27
N GLU A 270 -29.92 12.70 11.25
CA GLU A 270 -30.93 13.15 10.29
C GLU A 270 -32.36 12.93 10.81
N THR A 271 -32.61 11.76 11.40
CA THR A 271 -33.95 11.36 11.86
C THR A 271 -34.20 11.68 13.34
N GLY A 272 -33.13 11.86 14.13
CA GLY A 272 -33.19 12.00 15.59
C GLY A 272 -33.61 10.73 16.31
N GLU A 273 -33.65 9.58 15.63
CA GLU A 273 -34.00 8.29 16.23
C GLU A 273 -32.84 7.76 17.08
N VAL A 274 -33.16 7.30 18.30
CA VAL A 274 -32.17 6.63 19.16
C VAL A 274 -31.99 5.20 18.67
N ILE A 275 -30.81 4.91 18.13
CA ILE A 275 -30.50 3.59 17.56
C ILE A 275 -30.01 2.63 18.66
N ALA A 276 -29.24 3.15 19.61
CA ALA A 276 -28.68 2.41 20.74
C ALA A 276 -28.50 3.31 21.98
N GLU A 277 -28.80 2.80 23.17
CA GLU A 277 -28.69 3.55 24.42
C GLU A 277 -27.30 3.40 25.06
N LYS A 278 -26.87 4.42 25.81
CA LYS A 278 -25.70 4.32 26.67
C LYS A 278 -25.82 3.11 27.61
N GLY A 279 -24.79 2.28 27.65
CA GLY A 279 -24.76 1.04 28.43
C GLY A 279 -25.20 -0.20 27.65
N ASP A 280 -25.71 -0.06 26.42
CA ASP A 280 -26.01 -1.20 25.57
C ASP A 280 -24.72 -1.94 25.17
N LYS A 281 -24.79 -3.27 25.25
CA LYS A 281 -23.74 -4.13 24.72
C LYS A 281 -23.99 -4.37 23.23
N ILE A 282 -22.99 -4.09 22.41
CA ILE A 282 -23.04 -4.23 20.96
C ILE A 282 -22.92 -5.71 20.58
N ASP A 283 -24.06 -6.39 20.59
CA ASP A 283 -24.19 -7.77 20.10
C ASP A 283 -24.25 -7.81 18.55
N ARG A 284 -24.29 -9.02 17.99
CA ARG A 284 -24.31 -9.20 16.53
C ARG A 284 -25.58 -8.61 15.89
N ARG A 285 -26.69 -8.55 16.62
CA ARG A 285 -27.97 -8.03 16.09
C ARG A 285 -27.92 -6.50 16.02
N LEU A 286 -27.45 -5.85 17.08
CA LEU A 286 -27.27 -4.40 17.13
C LEU A 286 -26.19 -3.96 16.15
N LEU A 287 -25.06 -4.67 16.09
CA LEU A 287 -24.00 -4.37 15.12
C LEU A 287 -24.50 -4.45 13.68
N ASN A 288 -25.30 -5.46 13.32
CA ASN A 288 -25.89 -5.56 11.98
C ASN A 288 -26.86 -4.42 11.64
N LYS A 289 -27.44 -3.75 12.64
CA LYS A 289 -28.25 -2.54 12.43
C LYS A 289 -27.36 -1.29 12.26
N LEU A 290 -26.24 -1.23 12.98
CA LEU A 290 -25.31 -0.10 12.94
C LEU A 290 -24.43 -0.10 11.67
N ILE A 291 -24.03 -1.27 11.15
CA ILE A 291 -23.13 -1.37 9.99
C ILE A 291 -23.65 -0.56 8.78
N PRO A 292 -24.92 -0.72 8.34
CA PRO A 292 -25.43 0.08 7.23
C PRO A 292 -25.33 1.58 7.48
N LEU A 293 -25.53 2.03 8.72
CA LEU A 293 -25.50 3.44 9.08
C LEU A 293 -24.08 4.02 9.09
N PHE A 294 -23.06 3.20 9.38
CA PHE A 294 -21.65 3.59 9.26
C PHE A 294 -21.12 3.51 7.82
N ASP A 295 -21.74 2.70 6.97
CA ASP A 295 -21.32 2.43 5.59
C ASP A 295 -22.07 3.27 4.55
N ASP A 296 -23.17 3.92 4.93
CA ASP A 296 -23.98 4.74 4.02
C ASP A 296 -23.25 6.05 3.68
N ALA A 297 -23.26 6.42 2.41
CA ALA A 297 -22.65 7.66 1.93
C ALA A 297 -23.47 8.90 2.34
N GLU A 298 -24.74 8.69 2.70
CA GLU A 298 -25.65 9.72 3.23
C GLU A 298 -25.77 9.65 4.77
N GLY A 299 -25.33 8.54 5.40
CA GLY A 299 -25.49 8.31 6.84
C GLY A 299 -24.34 8.88 7.67
N THR A 300 -24.58 9.96 8.40
CA THR A 300 -23.59 10.69 9.22
C THR A 300 -23.37 10.08 10.61
N LEU A 301 -23.70 8.80 10.84
CA LEU A 301 -23.72 8.26 12.20
C LEU A 301 -22.33 8.34 12.84
N SER A 302 -22.23 9.20 13.86
CA SER A 302 -21.01 9.44 14.63
C SER A 302 -19.85 9.96 13.77
N GLU A 303 -20.16 10.69 12.68
CA GLU A 303 -19.15 11.43 11.92
C GLU A 303 -18.75 12.70 12.67
N GLU A 304 -17.45 12.82 12.93
CA GLU A 304 -16.86 14.00 13.55
C GLU A 304 -15.93 14.68 12.53
N THR A 305 -16.11 15.99 12.38
CA THR A 305 -15.18 16.82 11.63
C THR A 305 -14.18 17.44 12.60
N LEU A 306 -12.92 17.00 12.49
CA LEU A 306 -11.82 17.53 13.29
C LEU A 306 -11.14 18.66 12.53
N GLU A 307 -11.01 19.83 13.16
CA GLU A 307 -10.34 21.00 12.58
C GLU A 307 -8.91 21.10 13.14
N PRO A 308 -7.88 20.68 12.38
CA PRO A 308 -6.50 20.80 12.82
C PRO A 308 -6.06 22.26 12.89
N VAL A 309 -5.39 22.66 13.98
CA VAL A 309 -4.87 24.03 14.16
C VAL A 309 -3.36 24.05 13.90
N ASP A 310 -2.94 24.86 12.93
CA ASP A 310 -1.54 25.05 12.53
C ASP A 310 -0.79 23.74 12.14
N GLY A 311 -1.51 22.66 11.84
CA GLY A 311 -0.99 21.34 11.51
C GLY A 311 -0.28 21.22 10.16
N VAL A 312 0.13 19.99 9.81
CA VAL A 312 0.69 19.66 8.48
C VAL A 312 -0.34 19.91 7.37
N LEU A 313 -1.61 19.62 7.63
CA LEU A 313 -2.73 19.90 6.75
C LEU A 313 -3.72 20.79 7.49
N GLU A 314 -4.31 21.73 6.76
CA GLU A 314 -5.28 22.70 7.27
C GLU A 314 -6.71 22.31 6.90
N ASP A 315 -6.88 21.33 6.01
CA ASP A 315 -8.19 20.82 5.62
C ASP A 315 -8.85 20.07 6.78
N PRO A 316 -10.18 20.22 6.98
CA PRO A 316 -10.92 19.45 7.98
C PRO A 316 -10.77 17.94 7.76
N ILE A 317 -10.60 17.20 8.85
CA ILE A 317 -10.41 15.75 8.83
C ILE A 317 -11.71 15.10 9.27
N GLN A 318 -12.35 14.37 8.36
CA GLN A 318 -13.52 13.57 8.68
C GLN A 318 -13.10 12.22 9.27
N VAL A 319 -13.67 11.87 10.41
CA VAL A 319 -13.51 10.58 11.08
C VAL A 319 -14.85 10.08 11.61
N GLN A 320 -14.93 8.79 11.91
CA GLN A 320 -16.04 8.23 12.68
C GLN A 320 -15.57 7.96 14.09
N SER A 321 -16.28 8.39 15.13
CA SER A 321 -15.84 8.26 16.52
C SER A 321 -16.98 7.74 17.40
N VAL A 322 -16.76 6.62 18.08
CA VAL A 322 -17.74 6.08 19.04
C VAL A 322 -17.07 5.83 20.39
N LYS A 323 -17.69 6.31 21.45
CA LYS A 323 -17.23 6.14 22.83
C LYS A 323 -17.73 4.84 23.40
N ILE A 324 -16.79 4.04 23.90
CA ILE A 324 -17.09 2.79 24.61
C ILE A 324 -16.53 2.85 26.02
N VAL A 325 -17.11 2.05 26.91
CA VAL A 325 -16.58 1.85 28.26
C VAL A 325 -15.29 1.03 28.14
N ASP A 326 -14.22 1.47 28.81
CA ASP A 326 -12.94 0.75 28.84
C ASP A 326 -13.14 -0.63 29.51
N PRO A 327 -12.93 -1.75 28.80
CA PRO A 327 -13.15 -3.08 29.37
C PRO A 327 -12.08 -3.47 30.40
N THR A 328 -10.95 -2.76 30.44
CA THR A 328 -9.89 -2.96 31.44
C THR A 328 -10.11 -2.17 32.72
N ASP A 329 -11.09 -1.25 32.72
CA ASP A 329 -11.40 -0.42 33.87
C ASP A 329 -12.25 -1.19 34.89
N PRO A 330 -11.77 -1.41 36.14
CA PRO A 330 -12.52 -2.15 37.15
C PRO A 330 -13.81 -1.44 37.59
N GLU A 331 -13.82 -0.11 37.53
CA GLU A 331 -14.93 0.74 37.97
C GLU A 331 -15.98 0.93 36.85
N GLY A 332 -15.58 0.73 35.59
CA GLY A 332 -16.45 0.90 34.41
C GLY A 332 -16.86 2.35 34.18
N GLU A 333 -16.09 3.31 34.69
CA GLU A 333 -16.37 4.74 34.60
C GLU A 333 -15.59 5.39 33.45
N ARG A 334 -14.42 4.85 33.13
CA ARG A 334 -13.57 5.37 32.04
C ARG A 334 -14.14 4.99 30.68
N SER A 335 -14.13 5.97 29.77
CA SER A 335 -14.48 5.79 28.37
C SER A 335 -13.28 6.00 27.47
N ILE A 336 -13.18 5.23 26.40
CA ILE A 336 -12.19 5.39 25.34
C ILE A 336 -12.88 5.64 24.00
N ASN A 337 -12.21 6.37 23.11
CA ASN A 337 -12.75 6.71 21.80
C ASN A 337 -12.28 5.71 20.74
N VAL A 338 -13.23 5.08 20.05
CA VAL A 338 -12.95 4.21 18.91
C VAL A 338 -13.07 5.03 17.63
N ILE A 339 -11.93 5.44 17.06
CA ILE A 339 -11.90 6.24 15.83
C ILE A 339 -11.73 5.33 14.61
N GLY A 340 -12.69 5.36 13.68
CA GLY A 340 -12.64 4.77 12.35
C GLY A 340 -12.32 5.80 11.26
N ASN A 341 -11.84 5.33 10.11
CA ASN A 341 -11.34 6.21 9.04
C ASN A 341 -12.43 6.71 8.09
N ALA A 342 -13.71 6.66 8.49
CA ALA A 342 -14.85 7.18 7.72
C ALA A 342 -14.94 6.67 6.27
N ASN A 343 -14.63 5.38 6.03
CA ASN A 343 -14.88 4.70 4.75
C ASN A 343 -14.42 5.45 3.48
N ILE A 344 -13.22 6.05 3.54
CA ILE A 344 -12.58 6.81 2.44
C ILE A 344 -12.75 6.14 1.08
N ASP A 345 -13.03 6.95 0.05
CA ASP A 345 -13.21 6.48 -1.32
C ASP A 345 -12.04 5.59 -1.82
N ARG A 346 -12.39 4.58 -2.62
CA ARG A 346 -11.46 3.57 -3.13
C ARG A 346 -10.45 4.12 -4.14
N ASP A 347 -10.75 5.25 -4.77
CA ASP A 347 -9.87 5.92 -5.72
C ASP A 347 -8.76 6.73 -5.03
N VAL A 348 -8.89 6.99 -3.73
CA VAL A 348 -7.83 7.63 -2.92
C VAL A 348 -6.72 6.62 -2.64
N LYS A 349 -5.64 6.71 -3.43
CA LYS A 349 -4.51 5.78 -3.40
C LYS A 349 -3.36 6.20 -2.46
N ASN A 350 -3.37 7.39 -1.87
CA ASN A 350 -2.41 7.82 -0.85
C ASN A 350 -2.99 7.67 0.57
N ILE A 351 -2.15 7.78 1.60
CA ILE A 351 -2.61 7.79 3.01
C ILE A 351 -3.25 9.13 3.35
N THR A 352 -4.28 9.14 4.20
CA THR A 352 -4.92 10.37 4.69
C THR A 352 -4.61 10.62 6.17
N PRO A 353 -4.93 11.81 6.72
CA PRO A 353 -4.83 12.03 8.17
C PRO A 353 -5.77 11.12 8.96
N ALA A 354 -7.01 10.93 8.50
CA ALA A 354 -8.02 10.08 9.14
C ALA A 354 -7.52 8.64 9.32
N ASP A 355 -6.83 8.11 8.32
CA ASP A 355 -6.14 6.82 8.35
C ASP A 355 -5.09 6.73 9.47
N ILE A 356 -4.28 7.78 9.65
CA ILE A 356 -3.24 7.84 10.69
C ILE A 356 -3.90 7.93 12.07
N LEU A 357 -4.86 8.81 12.27
CA LEU A 357 -5.58 8.98 13.54
C LEU A 357 -6.29 7.69 13.96
N SER A 358 -6.99 7.05 13.02
CA SER A 358 -7.67 5.77 13.26
C SER A 358 -6.68 4.65 13.60
N SER A 359 -5.51 4.63 12.96
CA SER A 359 -4.44 3.67 13.27
C SER A 359 -3.86 3.89 14.67
N ILE A 360 -3.70 5.15 15.09
CA ILE A 360 -3.26 5.52 16.45
C ILE A 360 -4.32 5.14 17.48
N SER A 361 -5.59 5.49 17.26
CA SER A 361 -6.71 5.09 18.12
C SER A 361 -6.79 3.58 18.24
N TYR A 362 -6.71 2.82 17.13
CA TYR A 362 -6.68 1.35 17.19
C TYR A 362 -5.51 0.85 18.04
N PHE A 363 -4.32 1.44 17.92
CA PHE A 363 -3.16 1.06 18.73
C PHE A 363 -3.40 1.26 20.23
N PHE A 364 -3.99 2.39 20.64
CA PHE A 364 -4.38 2.63 22.03
C PHE A 364 -5.47 1.66 22.47
N ASN A 365 -6.50 1.44 21.66
CA ASN A 365 -7.58 0.50 21.97
C ASN A 365 -7.06 -0.92 22.21
N LEU A 366 -6.04 -1.37 21.50
CA LEU A 366 -5.39 -2.66 21.75
C LEU A 366 -4.71 -2.75 23.12
N LEU A 367 -4.18 -1.64 23.64
CA LEU A 367 -3.64 -1.59 25.00
C LEU A 367 -4.74 -1.76 26.05
N HIS A 368 -5.97 -1.40 25.70
CA HIS A 368 -7.20 -1.58 26.49
C HIS A 368 -8.00 -2.82 26.06
N ASP A 369 -7.36 -3.85 25.49
CA ASP A 369 -7.98 -5.12 25.07
C ASP A 369 -9.16 -4.99 24.06
N VAL A 370 -9.24 -3.89 23.32
CA VAL A 370 -10.22 -3.66 22.25
C VAL A 370 -9.56 -3.79 20.88
N GLY A 371 -10.00 -4.79 20.12
CA GLY A 371 -9.52 -5.09 18.77
C GLY A 371 -8.79 -6.43 18.68
N GLY A 372 -7.95 -6.59 17.66
CA GLY A 372 -7.29 -7.86 17.36
C GLY A 372 -5.99 -7.66 16.59
N THR A 373 -5.03 -8.55 16.85
CA THR A 373 -3.74 -8.60 16.15
C THR A 373 -3.84 -9.36 14.84
N ASP A 374 -2.90 -9.08 13.94
CA ASP A 374 -2.87 -9.64 12.60
C ASP A 374 -1.85 -10.76 12.49
N ASP A 375 -2.24 -11.82 11.78
CA ASP A 375 -1.34 -12.89 11.40
C ASP A 375 -0.63 -12.52 10.09
N ILE A 376 0.67 -12.22 10.17
CA ILE A 376 1.48 -11.78 9.03
C ILE A 376 1.70 -12.87 7.96
N ASP A 377 1.46 -14.14 8.30
CA ASP A 377 1.71 -15.30 7.43
C ASP A 377 0.41 -15.81 6.79
N HIS A 378 -0.75 -15.40 7.31
CA HIS A 378 -2.04 -15.65 6.67
C HIS A 378 -2.08 -15.13 5.21
N LEU A 379 -2.57 -15.93 4.26
CA LEU A 379 -2.67 -15.56 2.84
C LEU A 379 -3.67 -14.42 2.53
N GLY A 380 -4.45 -13.97 3.50
CA GLY A 380 -5.19 -12.68 3.41
C GLY A 380 -4.31 -11.45 3.68
N ASN A 381 -3.11 -11.66 4.22
CA ASN A 381 -2.11 -10.64 4.54
C ASN A 381 -0.87 -10.74 3.64
N ARG A 382 -0.78 -11.78 2.82
CA ARG A 382 0.22 -11.96 1.77
C ARG A 382 -0.46 -11.98 0.42
N ARG A 383 0.14 -11.31 -0.58
CA ARG A 383 -0.38 -11.25 -1.93
C ARG A 383 0.72 -11.52 -2.96
N LEU A 384 0.30 -11.93 -4.14
CA LEU A 384 1.17 -12.15 -5.28
C LEU A 384 1.33 -10.87 -6.08
N ARG A 385 2.59 -10.53 -6.37
CA ARG A 385 2.98 -9.63 -7.45
C ARG A 385 3.35 -10.47 -8.64
N SER A 386 2.48 -10.48 -9.65
CA SER A 386 2.69 -11.20 -10.90
C SER A 386 3.54 -10.37 -11.87
N VAL A 387 3.90 -10.96 -13.01
CA VAL A 387 4.78 -10.35 -14.02
C VAL A 387 4.37 -8.94 -14.43
N GLY A 388 3.08 -8.69 -14.64
CA GLY A 388 2.58 -7.37 -15.04
C GLY A 388 2.88 -6.29 -14.01
N GLU A 389 2.58 -6.53 -12.73
CA GLU A 389 2.85 -5.59 -11.66
C GLU A 389 4.37 -5.40 -11.43
N LEU A 390 5.15 -6.47 -11.56
CA LEU A 390 6.62 -6.40 -11.45
C LEU A 390 7.20 -5.52 -12.57
N LEU A 391 6.73 -5.69 -13.81
CA LEU A 391 7.13 -4.87 -14.95
C LEU A 391 6.67 -3.42 -14.79
N GLN A 392 5.43 -3.19 -14.35
CA GLN A 392 4.89 -1.86 -14.07
C GLN A 392 5.79 -1.10 -13.09
N ASN A 393 6.18 -1.74 -11.98
CA ASN A 393 7.07 -1.14 -10.99
C ASN A 393 8.46 -0.78 -11.56
N GLN A 394 9.05 -1.64 -12.37
CA GLN A 394 10.36 -1.38 -12.98
C GLN A 394 10.28 -0.28 -14.03
N PHE A 395 9.25 -0.31 -14.87
CA PHE A 395 9.02 0.72 -15.87
C PHE A 395 8.81 2.09 -15.18
N ARG A 396 8.19 2.12 -13.99
CA ARG A 396 7.87 3.34 -13.24
C ARG A 396 9.13 4.01 -12.72
N ILE A 397 10.07 3.22 -12.22
CA ILE A 397 11.39 3.69 -11.79
C ILE A 397 12.13 4.32 -12.98
N GLY A 398 12.07 3.68 -14.15
CA GLY A 398 12.62 4.21 -15.40
C GLY A 398 11.98 5.55 -15.80
N LEU A 399 10.66 5.62 -15.80
CA LEU A 399 9.88 6.82 -16.14
C LEU A 399 10.13 7.97 -15.16
N SER A 400 10.19 7.72 -13.86
CA SER A 400 10.47 8.76 -12.85
C SER A 400 11.87 9.37 -13.01
N ARG A 401 12.87 8.56 -13.38
CA ARG A 401 14.21 9.08 -13.74
C ARG A 401 14.16 9.91 -15.02
N MET A 402 13.38 9.49 -16.01
CA MET A 402 13.17 10.25 -17.24
C MET A 402 12.44 11.57 -16.98
N GLU A 403 11.40 11.58 -16.16
CA GLU A 403 10.64 12.77 -15.75
C GLU A 403 11.57 13.85 -15.20
N ARG A 404 12.47 13.47 -14.31
CA ARG A 404 13.48 14.38 -13.76
C ARG A 404 14.35 15.00 -14.85
N VAL A 405 14.83 14.20 -15.81
CA VAL A 405 15.65 14.68 -16.93
C VAL A 405 14.86 15.62 -17.85
N VAL A 406 13.58 15.31 -18.09
CA VAL A 406 12.67 16.16 -18.87
C VAL A 406 12.51 17.52 -18.18
N ARG A 407 12.23 17.53 -16.88
CA ARG A 407 12.10 18.77 -16.08
C ARG A 407 13.38 19.60 -16.09
N GLU A 408 14.54 18.97 -15.90
CA GLU A 408 15.85 19.63 -15.96
C GLU A 408 16.11 20.25 -17.36
N ARG A 409 15.72 19.55 -18.44
CA ARG A 409 15.90 20.05 -19.82
C ARG A 409 14.96 21.19 -20.18
N MET A 410 13.70 21.15 -19.71
CA MET A 410 12.74 22.23 -19.95
C MET A 410 13.24 23.57 -19.40
N SER A 411 13.97 23.57 -18.28
CA SER A 411 14.53 24.80 -17.71
C SER A 411 15.80 25.31 -18.39
N ILE A 412 16.47 24.49 -19.20
CA ILE A 412 17.76 24.83 -19.85
C ILE A 412 17.56 25.23 -21.32
N GLN A 413 16.58 24.65 -22.01
CA GLN A 413 16.39 24.84 -23.45
C GLN A 413 15.54 26.07 -23.77
N ASP A 414 15.83 26.70 -24.91
CA ASP A 414 15.06 27.86 -25.39
C ASP A 414 13.62 27.48 -25.77
N THR A 415 12.65 28.19 -25.21
CA THR A 415 11.20 27.92 -25.32
C THR A 415 10.65 27.98 -26.75
N SER A 416 11.32 28.68 -27.67
CA SER A 416 10.85 28.89 -29.05
C SER A 416 11.12 27.72 -29.99
N SER A 417 12.18 26.94 -29.76
CA SER A 417 12.63 25.88 -30.68
C SER A 417 12.44 24.46 -30.13
N ILE A 418 11.91 24.35 -28.91
CA ILE A 418 11.81 23.09 -28.20
C ILE A 418 10.81 22.12 -28.85
N THR A 419 11.19 20.85 -28.91
CA THR A 419 10.36 19.75 -29.40
C THR A 419 10.30 18.62 -28.36
N PRO A 420 9.20 17.84 -28.31
CA PRO A 420 9.07 16.72 -27.37
C PRO A 420 10.26 15.74 -27.44
N GLN A 421 10.75 15.44 -28.65
CA GLN A 421 11.87 14.51 -28.85
C GLN A 421 13.20 15.01 -28.25
N GLN A 422 13.44 16.32 -28.20
CA GLN A 422 14.66 16.89 -27.58
C GLN A 422 14.63 16.81 -26.05
N LEU A 423 13.44 16.84 -25.46
CA LEU A 423 13.23 16.76 -24.02
C LEU A 423 13.35 15.32 -23.50
N ILE A 424 12.80 14.35 -24.24
CA ILE A 424 12.71 12.97 -23.79
C ILE A 424 14.05 12.26 -23.91
N ASN A 425 14.50 11.67 -22.79
CA ASN A 425 15.64 10.76 -22.76
C ASN A 425 15.20 9.36 -22.30
N ILE A 426 15.16 8.42 -23.23
CA ILE A 426 14.64 7.07 -23.01
C ILE A 426 15.63 6.12 -22.32
N ARG A 427 16.91 6.51 -22.19
CA ARG A 427 17.96 5.64 -21.63
C ARG A 427 17.64 5.08 -20.24
N PRO A 428 17.11 5.87 -19.28
CA PRO A 428 16.77 5.33 -17.95
C PRO A 428 15.65 4.28 -18.01
N VAL A 429 14.70 4.44 -18.93
CA VAL A 429 13.56 3.52 -19.11
C VAL A 429 14.06 2.18 -19.65
N ILE A 430 14.81 2.18 -20.75
CA ILE A 430 15.37 0.97 -21.35
C ILE A 430 16.33 0.27 -20.40
N ALA A 431 17.16 1.03 -19.67
CA ALA A 431 18.10 0.45 -18.71
C ALA A 431 17.36 -0.31 -17.60
N SER A 432 16.27 0.24 -17.06
CA SER A 432 15.48 -0.40 -16.00
C SER A 432 14.87 -1.72 -16.45
N ILE A 433 14.30 -1.76 -17.65
CA ILE A 433 13.71 -2.99 -18.22
C ILE A 433 14.81 -4.03 -18.49
N LYS A 434 15.92 -3.60 -19.09
CA LYS A 434 17.05 -4.50 -19.41
C LYS A 434 17.68 -5.08 -18.14
N GLU A 435 17.83 -4.29 -17.10
CA GLU A 435 18.30 -4.75 -15.78
C GLU A 435 17.33 -5.77 -15.18
N PHE A 436 16.03 -5.49 -15.21
CA PHE A 436 15.03 -6.43 -14.69
C PHE A 436 15.09 -7.80 -15.40
N PHE A 437 15.03 -7.84 -16.73
CA PHE A 437 15.07 -9.11 -17.46
C PHE A 437 16.44 -9.80 -17.40
N GLY A 438 17.52 -9.03 -17.30
CA GLY A 438 18.89 -9.55 -17.36
C GLY A 438 19.43 -10.07 -16.02
N SER A 439 19.17 -9.36 -14.91
CA SER A 439 19.82 -9.61 -13.61
C SER A 439 18.86 -9.77 -12.43
N SER A 440 17.54 -9.60 -12.60
CA SER A 440 16.59 -9.80 -11.51
C SER A 440 16.57 -11.25 -11.02
N GLN A 441 16.49 -11.43 -9.71
CA GLN A 441 16.29 -12.74 -9.09
C GLN A 441 14.95 -13.41 -9.50
N LEU A 442 13.96 -12.60 -9.90
CA LEU A 442 12.65 -13.07 -10.35
C LEU A 442 12.63 -13.43 -11.83
N SER A 443 13.62 -12.97 -12.61
CA SER A 443 13.79 -13.33 -14.03
C SER A 443 14.72 -14.55 -14.13
N GLN A 444 14.12 -15.73 -14.15
CA GLN A 444 14.86 -17.01 -14.09
C GLN A 444 14.96 -17.63 -15.48
N PHE A 445 16.09 -18.32 -15.74
CA PHE A 445 16.19 -19.19 -16.90
C PHE A 445 15.14 -20.29 -16.79
N MET A 446 14.41 -20.52 -17.88
CA MET A 446 13.35 -21.51 -17.87
C MET A 446 13.91 -22.92 -17.70
N ASP A 447 13.19 -23.73 -16.91
CA ASP A 447 13.51 -25.16 -16.76
C ASP A 447 12.74 -25.91 -17.84
N GLN A 448 13.47 -26.42 -18.83
CA GLN A 448 12.94 -27.07 -20.03
C GLN A 448 13.31 -28.56 -20.06
N THR A 449 13.61 -29.17 -18.90
CA THR A 449 13.96 -30.59 -18.84
C THR A 449 12.83 -31.50 -19.32
N ASN A 450 11.58 -31.12 -19.04
CA ASN A 450 10.36 -31.79 -19.50
C ASN A 450 9.14 -30.85 -19.32
N PRO A 451 7.98 -31.17 -19.93
CA PRO A 451 6.80 -30.31 -19.86
C PRO A 451 6.26 -30.05 -18.44
N LEU A 452 6.47 -30.99 -17.50
CA LEU A 452 6.06 -30.79 -16.11
C LEU A 452 6.93 -29.74 -15.42
N ALA A 453 8.24 -29.80 -15.63
CA ALA A 453 9.18 -28.81 -15.09
C ALA A 453 8.86 -27.40 -15.60
N GLU A 454 8.56 -27.27 -16.88
CA GLU A 454 8.12 -26.00 -17.48
C GLU A 454 6.85 -25.46 -16.83
N LEU A 455 5.82 -26.32 -16.69
CA LEU A 455 4.54 -25.94 -16.12
C LEU A 455 4.68 -25.53 -14.65
N THR A 456 5.41 -26.31 -13.86
CA THR A 456 5.71 -26.00 -12.45
C THR A 456 6.45 -24.69 -12.33
N HIS A 457 7.46 -24.43 -13.18
CA HIS A 457 8.24 -23.20 -13.11
C HIS A 457 7.37 -21.96 -13.40
N LYS A 458 6.47 -22.03 -14.39
CA LYS A 458 5.53 -20.95 -14.72
C LYS A 458 4.50 -20.66 -13.60
N ARG A 459 4.23 -21.64 -12.73
CA ARG A 459 3.29 -21.55 -11.60
C ARG A 459 3.99 -21.42 -10.23
N ARG A 460 5.30 -21.19 -10.23
CA ARG A 460 6.12 -21.03 -9.02
C ARG A 460 5.87 -19.67 -8.36
N LEU A 461 5.88 -19.67 -7.04
CA LEU A 461 5.73 -18.50 -6.17
C LEU A 461 7.02 -18.35 -5.36
N SER A 462 7.63 -17.17 -5.37
CA SER A 462 8.85 -16.87 -4.63
C SER A 462 8.59 -15.82 -3.54
N ALA A 463 8.89 -16.13 -2.28
CA ALA A 463 8.92 -15.14 -1.20
C ALA A 463 10.21 -14.27 -1.21
N LEU A 464 11.18 -14.66 -2.04
CA LEU A 464 12.46 -13.98 -2.21
C LEU A 464 12.37 -12.90 -3.30
N GLY A 465 13.26 -11.91 -3.23
CA GLY A 465 13.44 -10.87 -4.25
C GLY A 465 13.34 -9.45 -3.68
N PRO A 466 13.47 -8.42 -4.53
CA PRO A 466 13.34 -7.02 -4.10
C PRO A 466 12.01 -6.77 -3.40
N GLY A 467 12.04 -6.13 -2.22
CA GLY A 467 10.83 -5.90 -1.40
C GLY A 467 10.24 -7.14 -0.70
N GLY A 468 10.78 -8.32 -0.98
CA GLY A 468 10.45 -9.57 -0.29
C GLY A 468 11.44 -9.88 0.83
N LEU A 469 11.57 -11.17 1.15
CA LEU A 469 12.49 -11.64 2.18
C LEU A 469 13.87 -11.96 1.58
N THR A 470 14.90 -11.81 2.42
CA THR A 470 16.21 -12.41 2.15
C THR A 470 16.30 -13.75 2.86
N ARG A 471 17.16 -14.65 2.36
CA ARG A 471 17.35 -15.99 2.96
C ARG A 471 17.74 -15.92 4.44
N GLU A 472 18.53 -14.92 4.81
CA GLU A 472 19.03 -14.71 6.18
C GLU A 472 17.97 -14.16 7.13
N ARG A 473 17.02 -13.36 6.62
CA ARG A 473 15.93 -12.78 7.42
C ARG A 473 14.70 -13.68 7.51
N ALA A 474 14.65 -14.74 6.70
CA ALA A 474 13.56 -15.71 6.72
C ALA A 474 13.69 -16.66 7.91
N GLY A 475 12.95 -16.36 8.97
CA GLY A 475 12.81 -17.22 10.15
C GLY A 475 12.04 -18.51 9.87
N PHE A 476 11.89 -19.33 10.91
CA PHE A 476 11.20 -20.62 10.84
C PHE A 476 9.71 -20.47 10.50
N GLU A 477 9.00 -19.53 11.15
CA GLU A 477 7.55 -19.31 10.99
C GLU A 477 7.16 -19.07 9.52
N VAL A 478 7.96 -18.29 8.79
CA VAL A 478 7.69 -17.98 7.38
C VAL A 478 7.90 -19.17 6.44
N ARG A 479 8.69 -20.17 6.86
CA ARG A 479 8.97 -21.38 6.07
C ARG A 479 7.95 -22.48 6.32
N ASP A 480 7.19 -22.38 7.40
CA ASP A 480 6.25 -23.41 7.81
C ASP A 480 4.97 -23.39 6.97
N VAL A 481 4.22 -24.49 7.02
CA VAL A 481 2.93 -24.61 6.34
C VAL A 481 1.84 -23.98 7.20
N HIS A 482 1.30 -22.88 6.71
CA HIS A 482 0.21 -22.18 7.37
C HIS A 482 -1.17 -22.76 6.96
N TYR A 483 -2.14 -22.80 7.88
CA TYR A 483 -3.47 -23.40 7.63
C TYR A 483 -4.22 -22.76 6.44
N SER A 484 -4.00 -21.47 6.21
CA SER A 484 -4.59 -20.74 5.08
C SER A 484 -4.06 -21.16 3.70
N HIS A 485 -2.96 -21.93 3.64
CA HIS A 485 -2.40 -22.46 2.38
C HIS A 485 -3.33 -23.44 1.69
N TYR A 486 -4.26 -24.07 2.42
CA TYR A 486 -5.17 -25.08 1.89
C TYR A 486 -5.91 -24.59 0.64
N GLY A 487 -5.78 -25.36 -0.45
CA GLY A 487 -6.39 -25.06 -1.75
C GLY A 487 -5.74 -23.91 -2.53
N ARG A 488 -4.73 -23.23 -1.97
CA ARG A 488 -4.08 -22.03 -2.55
C ARG A 488 -2.63 -22.30 -2.94
N MET A 489 -1.82 -22.79 -2.00
CA MET A 489 -0.41 -23.15 -2.22
C MET A 489 -0.20 -24.61 -1.87
N CYS A 490 0.61 -25.30 -2.67
CA CYS A 490 0.93 -26.71 -2.43
C CYS A 490 1.79 -26.83 -1.15
N PRO A 491 1.36 -27.60 -0.13
CA PRO A 491 2.13 -27.77 1.10
C PRO A 491 3.28 -28.79 0.97
N ILE A 492 3.33 -29.52 -0.15
CA ILE A 492 4.32 -30.59 -0.39
C ILE A 492 5.44 -30.09 -1.31
N GLU A 493 5.09 -29.41 -2.40
CA GLU A 493 6.06 -29.03 -3.43
C GLU A 493 6.83 -27.77 -3.03
N THR A 494 7.96 -27.98 -2.35
CA THR A 494 8.98 -26.98 -2.04
C THR A 494 10.37 -27.61 -2.20
N PRO A 495 11.41 -26.85 -2.60
CA PRO A 495 12.78 -27.36 -2.59
C PRO A 495 13.22 -27.78 -1.18
N GLU A 496 13.93 -28.89 -1.04
CA GLU A 496 14.44 -29.41 0.25
C GLU A 496 15.68 -28.67 0.76
N GLY A 497 16.31 -27.84 -0.10
CA GLY A 497 17.53 -27.12 0.23
C GLY A 497 17.32 -25.83 1.05
N PRO A 498 18.24 -24.86 0.97
CA PRO A 498 18.18 -23.63 1.80
C PRO A 498 16.96 -22.74 1.51
N ASN A 499 16.23 -22.99 0.41
CA ASN A 499 15.02 -22.27 0.00
C ASN A 499 13.72 -22.96 0.45
N ILE A 500 13.78 -23.99 1.28
CA ILE A 500 12.59 -24.68 1.79
C ILE A 500 11.58 -23.70 2.40
N GLY A 501 10.32 -23.80 1.98
CA GLY A 501 9.19 -22.95 2.38
C GLY A 501 9.19 -21.55 1.74
N LEU A 502 10.27 -21.13 1.10
CA LEU A 502 10.39 -19.80 0.47
C LEU A 502 10.07 -19.81 -1.02
N ILE A 503 10.10 -21.00 -1.64
CA ILE A 503 9.68 -21.24 -3.01
C ILE A 503 8.59 -22.30 -2.94
N ASN A 504 7.38 -21.92 -3.37
CA ASN A 504 6.20 -22.78 -3.35
C ASN A 504 5.56 -22.83 -4.73
N SER A 505 4.65 -23.77 -4.94
CA SER A 505 3.84 -23.87 -6.16
C SER A 505 2.38 -23.53 -5.90
N LEU A 506 1.74 -22.91 -6.89
CA LEU A 506 0.30 -22.65 -6.86
C LEU A 506 -0.51 -23.97 -6.94
N SER A 507 -1.53 -24.13 -6.09
CA SER A 507 -2.42 -25.30 -6.14
C SER A 507 -3.19 -25.40 -7.46
N SER A 508 -3.72 -26.58 -7.81
CA SER A 508 -4.29 -26.85 -9.14
C SER A 508 -5.44 -25.91 -9.53
N TYR A 509 -6.43 -25.71 -8.65
CA TYR A 509 -7.60 -24.86 -8.89
C TYR A 509 -7.44 -23.43 -8.40
N ALA A 510 -6.28 -23.09 -7.82
CA ALA A 510 -6.06 -21.76 -7.29
C ALA A 510 -5.99 -20.73 -8.41
N LYS A 511 -6.66 -19.61 -8.18
CA LYS A 511 -6.66 -18.42 -9.04
C LYS A 511 -6.15 -17.21 -8.28
N VAL A 512 -5.74 -16.18 -9.00
CA VAL A 512 -5.30 -14.92 -8.40
C VAL A 512 -6.31 -13.86 -8.78
N ASN A 513 -6.85 -13.14 -7.80
CA ASN A 513 -7.78 -12.05 -8.05
C ASN A 513 -7.06 -10.74 -8.43
N GLU A 514 -7.82 -9.71 -8.75
CA GLU A 514 -7.30 -8.39 -9.16
C GLU A 514 -6.38 -7.73 -8.12
N PHE A 515 -6.58 -8.04 -6.82
CA PHE A 515 -5.74 -7.52 -5.74
C PHE A 515 -4.48 -8.35 -5.50
N GLY A 516 -4.33 -9.49 -6.18
CA GLY A 516 -3.21 -10.41 -6.02
C GLY A 516 -3.40 -11.44 -4.90
N PHE A 517 -4.59 -11.58 -4.30
CA PHE A 517 -4.85 -12.67 -3.35
C PHE A 517 -5.14 -13.98 -4.07
N ILE A 518 -4.74 -15.09 -3.46
CA ILE A 518 -4.98 -16.42 -4.00
C ILE A 518 -6.35 -16.92 -3.52
N GLU A 519 -7.21 -17.21 -4.48
CA GLU A 519 -8.56 -17.73 -4.28
C GLU A 519 -8.62 -19.20 -4.64
N THR A 520 -9.56 -19.90 -4.01
CA THR A 520 -9.80 -21.32 -4.25
C THR A 520 -11.31 -21.57 -4.28
N PRO A 521 -11.83 -22.31 -5.27
CA PRO A 521 -13.25 -22.50 -5.46
C PRO A 521 -13.86 -23.42 -4.38
N TYR A 522 -15.06 -23.11 -3.91
CA TYR A 522 -15.83 -23.94 -2.98
C TYR A 522 -17.29 -24.03 -3.39
N ARG A 523 -17.88 -25.22 -3.38
CA ARG A 523 -19.32 -25.34 -3.58
C ARG A 523 -20.08 -24.76 -2.38
N ARG A 524 -20.95 -23.80 -2.62
CA ARG A 524 -21.77 -23.17 -1.56
C ARG A 524 -22.80 -24.17 -1.02
N VAL A 525 -22.88 -24.28 0.30
CA VAL A 525 -23.97 -24.97 0.99
C VAL A 525 -25.07 -23.96 1.29
N ASP A 526 -26.28 -24.28 0.86
CA ASP A 526 -27.46 -23.47 1.14
C ASP A 526 -27.80 -23.56 2.64
N PRO A 527 -27.86 -22.43 3.38
CA PRO A 527 -28.08 -22.45 4.83
C PRO A 527 -29.45 -22.99 5.25
N ASP A 528 -30.48 -22.79 4.42
CA ASP A 528 -31.86 -23.15 4.76
C ASP A 528 -32.10 -24.64 4.53
N THR A 529 -31.54 -25.18 3.45
CA THR A 529 -31.73 -26.58 3.05
C THR A 529 -30.62 -27.50 3.53
N ASN A 530 -29.47 -26.94 3.96
CA ASN A 530 -28.23 -27.66 4.26
C ASN A 530 -27.77 -28.58 3.11
N LYS A 531 -28.10 -28.23 1.86
CA LYS A 531 -27.71 -28.97 0.65
C LYS A 531 -26.62 -28.24 -0.11
N VAL A 532 -25.73 -29.02 -0.71
CA VAL A 532 -24.68 -28.50 -1.59
C VAL A 532 -25.33 -28.00 -2.88
N THR A 533 -25.05 -26.75 -3.24
CA THR A 533 -25.52 -26.12 -4.49
C THR A 533 -24.51 -26.31 -5.62
N ASP A 534 -24.89 -25.92 -6.83
CA ASP A 534 -24.00 -25.88 -8.00
C ASP A 534 -23.27 -24.54 -8.16
N GLN A 535 -23.46 -23.60 -7.22
CA GLN A 535 -22.71 -22.35 -7.16
C GLN A 535 -21.30 -22.63 -6.60
N ILE A 536 -20.27 -22.17 -7.31
CA ILE A 536 -18.83 -22.32 -7.00
C ILE A 536 -18.23 -20.99 -6.58
#